data_AF-A0AAD4LBB6-F1
#
_entry.id   AF-A0AAD4LBB6-F1
#
_cell.length_a   1.000
_cell.length_b   1.000
_cell.length_c   1.000
_cell.angle_alpha   90.00
_cell.angle_beta   90.00
_cell.angle_gamma   90.00
#
_symmetry.space_group_name_H-M   'P 1'
#
loop_
_entity.id
_entity.type
_entity.pdbx_description
1 polymer ?
#
loop_
_entity_poly.entity_id
_entity_poly.type
_entity_poly.pdbx_seq_one_letter_code
_entity_poly.pdbx_strand_id
1 'polypeptide(L)'
;MTDWKSPAVVTAEYSTLVKLCHAIWGVLIWEFIMNIGFEYSHFTGERKFRSSFLLYLGARWCPLFCVITILVGFDSTSQINCQAYAIFVFLFSHLSLASASALVVLRIAAIWWLNKIAISIASAAWLANTGSLIHSIVVVHAKRSEGFCKITNTSETKTNILVTFITDLVLLALMLTGLLRWENAHRRGGIWWLLFTQGLAWMITVVLAGAPTTVFVLLNLNDPMNLMFQVPALITMTIGASRVTADCRTMSTATTTYI
;
A
#
# COMPACT_ATOMS: atom_id res chain seq x y z
N MET A 1 -23.86 10.52 -24.69
CA MET A 1 -22.90 10.61 -23.57
C MET A 1 -23.58 10.03 -22.35
N THR A 2 -22.93 9.09 -21.66
CA THR A 2 -23.46 8.50 -20.42
C THR A 2 -23.43 9.56 -19.31
N ASP A 3 -24.54 9.74 -18.58
CA ASP A 3 -24.56 10.60 -17.40
C ASP A 3 -23.98 9.84 -16.18
N TRP A 4 -22.70 10.06 -15.92
CA TRP A 4 -21.92 9.45 -14.83
C TRP A 4 -22.40 9.86 -13.43
N LYS A 5 -23.25 10.88 -13.31
CA LYS A 5 -23.80 11.36 -12.04
C LYS A 5 -25.26 10.95 -11.83
N SER A 6 -25.87 10.26 -12.79
CA SER A 6 -27.23 9.76 -12.64
C SER A 6 -27.31 8.75 -11.48
N PRO A 7 -28.36 8.80 -10.61
CA PRO A 7 -28.46 7.92 -9.45
C PRO A 7 -28.41 6.43 -9.80
N ALA A 8 -28.99 6.03 -10.93
CA ALA A 8 -29.00 4.65 -11.39
C ALA A 8 -27.59 4.12 -11.70
N VAL A 9 -26.74 4.94 -12.35
CA VAL A 9 -25.35 4.57 -12.66
C VAL A 9 -24.53 4.48 -11.37
N VAL A 10 -24.65 5.47 -10.49
CA VAL A 10 -23.91 5.52 -9.22
C VAL A 10 -24.21 4.29 -8.35
N THR A 11 -25.48 3.90 -8.22
CA THR A 11 -25.86 2.71 -7.43
C THR A 11 -25.33 1.41 -8.02
N ALA A 12 -25.38 1.27 -9.35
CA ALA A 12 -24.82 0.09 -10.02
C ALA A 12 -23.29 -0.02 -9.84
N GLU A 13 -22.59 1.11 -9.88
CA GLU A 13 -21.15 1.18 -9.67
C GLU A 13 -20.76 0.90 -8.22
N TYR A 14 -21.54 1.35 -7.23
CA TYR A 14 -21.33 0.97 -5.83
C TYR A 14 -21.44 -0.55 -5.63
N SER A 15 -22.42 -1.20 -6.25
CA SER A 15 -22.52 -2.67 -6.19
C SER A 15 -21.29 -3.35 -6.81
N THR A 16 -20.78 -2.80 -7.91
CA THR A 16 -19.58 -3.30 -8.58
C THR A 16 -18.33 -3.11 -7.72
N LEU A 17 -18.17 -1.92 -7.13
CA LEU A 17 -17.10 -1.59 -6.19
C LEU A 17 -17.06 -2.57 -5.02
N VAL A 18 -18.21 -2.83 -4.39
CA VAL A 18 -18.31 -3.75 -3.26
C VAL A 18 -17.88 -5.16 -3.68
N LYS A 19 -18.35 -5.67 -4.81
CA LYS A 19 -17.96 -7.01 -5.32
C LYS A 19 -16.46 -7.08 -5.61
N LEU A 20 -15.89 -6.05 -6.23
CA LEU A 20 -14.45 -5.96 -6.51
C LEU A 20 -13.63 -5.96 -5.21
N CYS A 21 -14.03 -5.14 -4.24
CA CYS A 21 -13.40 -5.09 -2.93
C CYS A 21 -13.38 -6.48 -2.26
N HIS A 22 -14.51 -7.19 -2.25
CA HIS A 22 -14.59 -8.54 -1.67
C HIS A 22 -13.63 -9.53 -2.34
N ALA A 23 -13.54 -9.51 -3.67
CA ALA A 23 -12.62 -10.37 -4.41
C ALA A 23 -11.15 -10.08 -4.02
N ILE A 24 -10.77 -8.81 -3.96
CA ILE A 24 -9.40 -8.39 -3.63
C ILE A 24 -9.07 -8.67 -2.16
N TRP A 25 -10.03 -8.48 -1.25
CA TRP A 25 -9.85 -8.83 0.16
C TRP A 25 -9.65 -10.33 0.37
N GLY A 26 -10.33 -11.17 -0.42
CA GLY A 26 -10.07 -12.61 -0.44
C GLY A 26 -8.60 -12.92 -0.78
N VAL A 27 -8.04 -12.23 -1.77
CA VAL A 27 -6.60 -12.36 -2.13
C VAL A 27 -5.70 -11.90 -0.98
N LEU A 28 -6.02 -10.77 -0.33
CA LEU A 28 -5.25 -10.30 0.84
C LEU A 28 -5.27 -11.32 1.98
N ILE A 29 -6.43 -11.88 2.30
CA ILE A 29 -6.59 -12.88 3.38
C ILE A 29 -5.84 -14.16 3.02
N TRP A 30 -5.95 -14.62 1.77
CA TRP A 30 -5.18 -15.76 1.27
C TRP A 30 -3.68 -15.55 1.43
N GLU A 31 -3.17 -14.41 0.95
CA GLU A 31 -1.76 -14.01 1.10
C GLU A 31 -1.32 -13.96 2.57
N PHE A 32 -2.20 -13.46 3.43
CA PHE A 32 -1.93 -13.40 4.85
C PHE A 32 -1.82 -14.78 5.50
N ILE A 33 -2.73 -15.71 5.19
CA ILE A 33 -2.69 -17.07 5.75
C ILE A 33 -1.43 -17.79 5.28
N MET A 34 -1.10 -17.70 3.99
CA MET A 34 0.03 -18.43 3.40
C MET A 34 1.40 -18.04 3.99
N ASN A 35 1.55 -16.82 4.50
CA ASN A 35 2.83 -16.34 5.04
C ASN A 35 2.84 -16.18 6.56
N ILE A 36 1.84 -16.68 7.29
CA ILE A 36 1.74 -16.48 8.75
C ILE A 36 2.88 -17.17 9.50
N GLY A 37 3.38 -18.30 8.97
CA GLY A 37 4.50 -19.04 9.53
C GLY A 37 5.79 -18.20 9.65
N PHE A 38 6.01 -17.26 8.71
CA PHE A 38 7.15 -16.35 8.77
C PHE A 38 7.10 -15.45 10.02
N GLU A 39 5.92 -14.92 10.35
CA GLU A 39 5.74 -14.05 11.52
C GLU A 39 5.80 -14.86 12.81
N TYR A 40 5.20 -16.05 12.80
CA TYR A 40 5.25 -16.98 13.93
C TYR A 40 6.71 -17.29 14.33
N SER A 41 7.60 -17.55 13.36
CA SER A 41 9.04 -17.75 13.63
C SER A 41 9.73 -16.56 14.31
N HIS A 42 9.23 -15.33 14.12
CA HIS A 42 9.76 -14.14 14.80
C HIS A 42 9.27 -14.06 16.25
N PHE A 43 8.01 -14.43 16.49
CA PHE A 43 7.42 -14.42 17.83
C PHE A 43 7.92 -15.57 18.70
N THR A 44 8.27 -16.72 18.13
CA THR A 44 8.91 -17.84 18.85
C THR A 44 10.37 -17.56 19.23
N GLY A 45 10.92 -16.40 18.84
CA GLY A 45 12.26 -15.96 19.24
C GLY A 45 13.40 -16.50 18.37
N GLU A 46 13.09 -17.19 17.26
CA GLU A 46 14.13 -17.70 16.35
C GLU A 46 14.89 -16.58 15.63
N ARG A 47 14.38 -15.33 15.66
CA ARG A 47 14.93 -14.19 14.93
C ARG A 47 14.94 -12.91 15.78
N LYS A 48 15.98 -12.08 15.61
CA LYS A 48 16.14 -10.81 16.34
C LYS A 48 15.14 -9.76 15.89
N PHE A 49 14.42 -9.17 16.86
CA PHE A 49 13.51 -8.05 16.64
C PHE A 49 14.29 -6.81 16.17
N ARG A 50 13.90 -6.24 15.02
CA ARG A 50 14.46 -5.00 14.47
C ARG A 50 13.33 -4.05 14.10
N SER A 51 13.55 -2.74 14.12
CA SER A 51 12.50 -1.75 13.78
C SER A 51 11.88 -1.94 12.40
N SER A 52 12.63 -2.46 11.42
CA SER A 52 12.08 -2.81 10.10
C SER A 52 11.06 -3.95 10.14
N PHE A 53 11.03 -4.76 11.20
CA PHE A 53 9.98 -5.76 11.43
C PHE A 53 8.67 -5.12 11.89
N LEU A 54 8.71 -4.02 12.66
CA LEU A 54 7.51 -3.26 12.99
C LEU A 54 6.86 -2.65 11.74
N LEU A 55 7.67 -2.12 10.82
CA LEU A 55 7.17 -1.64 9.52
C LEU A 55 6.57 -2.78 8.68
N TYR A 56 7.17 -3.96 8.73
CA TYR A 56 6.62 -5.16 8.09
C TYR A 56 5.27 -5.57 8.69
N LEU A 57 5.16 -5.62 10.01
CA LEU A 57 3.89 -5.91 10.69
C LEU A 57 2.84 -4.86 10.36
N GLY A 58 3.20 -3.56 10.38
CA GLY A 58 2.31 -2.47 10.03
C GLY A 58 1.79 -2.58 8.59
N ALA A 59 2.67 -2.85 7.63
CA ALA A 59 2.31 -3.03 6.24
C ALA A 59 1.32 -4.21 6.03
N ARG A 60 1.39 -5.24 6.87
CA ARG A 60 0.65 -6.50 6.70
C ARG A 60 -0.62 -6.64 7.56
N TRP A 61 -0.60 -6.19 8.80
CA TRP A 61 -1.74 -6.28 9.73
C TRP A 61 -2.71 -5.12 9.60
N CYS A 62 -2.23 -3.90 9.36
CA CYS A 62 -3.12 -2.75 9.19
C CYS A 62 -4.11 -2.89 8.01
N PRO A 63 -3.77 -3.43 6.82
CA PRO A 63 -4.76 -3.60 5.77
C PRO A 63 -5.80 -4.67 6.14
N LEU A 64 -5.47 -5.69 6.95
CA LEU A 64 -6.48 -6.62 7.48
C LEU A 64 -7.45 -5.93 8.43
N PHE A 65 -6.95 -5.14 9.38
CA PHE A 65 -7.82 -4.37 10.28
C PHE A 65 -8.72 -3.41 9.49
N CYS A 66 -8.20 -2.80 8.43
CA CYS A 66 -8.98 -1.99 7.51
C CYS A 66 -10.13 -2.81 6.88
N VAL A 67 -9.83 -3.98 6.30
CA VAL A 67 -10.84 -4.87 5.69
C VAL A 67 -11.91 -5.29 6.69
N ILE A 68 -11.50 -5.73 7.89
CA ILE A 68 -12.43 -6.12 8.96
C ILE A 68 -13.35 -4.95 9.32
N THR A 69 -12.77 -3.76 9.48
CA THR A 69 -13.55 -2.55 9.78
C THR A 69 -14.57 -2.28 8.68
N ILE A 70 -14.18 -2.37 7.41
CA ILE A 70 -15.09 -2.13 6.28
C ILE A 70 -16.22 -3.17 6.23
N LEU A 71 -15.92 -4.45 6.44
CA LEU A 71 -16.91 -5.52 6.48
C LEU A 71 -17.95 -5.31 7.59
N VAL A 72 -17.49 -4.95 8.79
CA VAL A 72 -18.38 -4.58 9.91
C VAL A 72 -19.22 -3.35 9.55
N GLY A 73 -18.64 -2.37 8.84
CA GLY A 73 -19.35 -1.19 8.36
C GLY A 73 -20.46 -1.51 7.35
N PHE A 74 -20.30 -2.55 6.52
CA PHE A 74 -21.31 -2.98 5.56
C PHE A 74 -22.43 -3.83 6.17
N ASP A 75 -22.11 -4.66 7.16
CA ASP A 75 -23.09 -5.58 7.79
C ASP A 75 -23.86 -4.94 8.96
N SER A 76 -23.41 -3.78 9.44
CA SER A 76 -24.05 -3.16 10.61
C SER A 76 -25.40 -2.53 10.29
N THR A 77 -26.45 -3.08 10.91
CA THR A 77 -27.81 -2.53 10.93
C THR A 77 -28.01 -1.46 12.01
N SER A 78 -27.03 -1.23 12.89
CA SER A 78 -27.12 -0.29 14.00
C SER A 78 -26.65 1.12 13.63
N GLN A 79 -26.91 2.10 14.52
CA GLN A 79 -26.48 3.49 14.32
C GLN A 79 -24.98 3.64 14.58
N ILE A 80 -24.15 3.33 13.58
CA ILE A 80 -22.71 3.64 13.60
C ILE A 80 -22.50 5.13 13.32
N ASN A 81 -21.57 5.75 14.07
CA ASN A 81 -21.05 7.06 13.74
C ASN A 81 -20.15 6.97 12.49
N CYS A 82 -20.69 7.35 11.33
CA CYS A 82 -20.00 7.26 10.04
C CYS A 82 -18.67 8.01 9.99
N GLN A 83 -18.54 9.10 10.75
CA GLN A 83 -17.30 9.88 10.80
C GLN A 83 -16.19 9.09 11.50
N ALA A 84 -16.48 8.52 12.67
CA ALA A 84 -15.52 7.69 13.39
C ALA A 84 -15.12 6.46 12.56
N TYR A 85 -16.10 5.81 11.94
CA TYR A 85 -15.86 4.69 11.02
C TYR A 85 -14.90 5.04 9.89
N ALA A 86 -15.14 6.16 9.19
CA ALA A 86 -14.28 6.59 8.09
C ALA A 86 -12.85 6.90 8.57
N ILE A 87 -12.70 7.52 9.74
CA ILE A 87 -11.38 7.79 10.34
C ILE A 87 -10.63 6.48 10.59
N PHE A 88 -11.27 5.45 11.16
CA PHE A 88 -10.60 4.16 11.40
C PHE A 88 -10.18 3.47 10.10
N VAL A 89 -11.04 3.47 9.08
CA VAL A 89 -10.72 2.89 7.75
C VAL A 89 -9.52 3.60 7.12
N PHE A 90 -9.50 4.95 7.17
CA PHE A 90 -8.39 5.73 6.63
C PHE A 90 -7.12 5.52 7.45
N LEU A 91 -7.20 5.54 8.79
CA LEU A 91 -6.06 5.32 9.67
C LEU A 91 -5.34 4.00 9.35
N PHE A 92 -6.07 2.89 9.32
CA PHE A 92 -5.46 1.58 9.08
C PHE A 92 -4.93 1.41 7.65
N SER A 93 -5.67 1.88 6.64
CA SER A 93 -5.20 1.83 5.24
C SER A 93 -3.95 2.69 5.03
N HIS A 94 -3.92 3.90 5.59
CA HIS A 94 -2.83 4.85 5.40
C HIS A 94 -1.59 4.47 6.21
N LEU A 95 -1.77 3.89 7.40
CA LEU A 95 -0.67 3.33 8.19
C LEU A 95 -0.01 2.15 7.48
N SER A 96 -0.81 1.28 6.85
CA SER A 96 -0.32 0.19 6.01
C SER A 96 0.53 0.72 4.85
N LEU A 97 0.01 1.72 4.13
CA LEU A 97 0.68 2.34 2.99
C LEU A 97 2.00 3.02 3.40
N ALA A 98 1.98 3.84 4.45
CA ALA A 98 3.17 4.50 4.96
C ALA A 98 4.26 3.51 5.41
N SER A 99 3.84 2.39 6.03
CA SER A 99 4.75 1.31 6.44
C SER A 99 5.35 0.58 5.23
N ALA A 100 4.54 0.28 4.21
CA ALA A 100 4.99 -0.33 2.97
C ALA A 100 6.00 0.58 2.23
N SER A 101 5.70 1.88 2.09
CA SER A 101 6.64 2.86 1.51
C SER A 101 7.95 2.94 2.31
N ALA A 102 7.89 2.90 3.64
CA ALA A 102 9.10 2.94 4.47
C ALA A 102 10.01 1.73 4.24
N LEU A 103 9.45 0.54 4.04
CA LEU A 103 10.22 -0.66 3.67
C LEU A 103 10.94 -0.49 2.32
N VAL A 104 10.31 0.19 1.37
CA VAL A 104 10.94 0.53 0.08
C VAL A 104 12.10 1.50 0.26
N VAL A 105 11.93 2.54 1.08
CA VAL A 105 13.01 3.50 1.42
C VAL A 105 14.21 2.79 2.03
N LEU A 106 13.99 1.83 2.95
CA LEU A 106 15.07 1.04 3.54
C LEU A 106 15.85 0.23 2.50
N ARG A 107 15.18 -0.26 1.45
CA ARG A 107 15.86 -0.96 0.35
C ARG A 107 16.67 -0.02 -0.51
N ILE A 108 16.13 1.15 -0.83
CA ILE A 108 16.88 2.19 -1.54
C ILE A 108 18.15 2.53 -0.76
N ALA A 109 18.05 2.72 0.56
CA ALA A 109 19.20 2.98 1.41
C ALA A 109 20.27 1.88 1.33
N ALA A 110 19.85 0.61 1.23
CA ALA A 110 20.75 -0.52 1.05
C ALA A 110 21.41 -0.57 -0.34
N ILE A 111 20.65 -0.34 -1.42
CA ILE A 111 21.17 -0.32 -2.81
C ILE A 111 22.22 0.78 -2.96
N TRP A 112 21.95 1.95 -2.40
CA TRP A 112 22.78 3.13 -2.54
C TRP A 112 23.96 3.18 -1.56
N TRP A 113 24.26 2.09 -0.84
CA TRP A 113 25.34 2.02 0.15
C TRP A 113 25.37 3.23 1.10
N LEU A 114 24.19 3.65 1.55
CA LEU A 114 24.03 4.82 2.40
C LEU A 114 24.48 6.17 1.81
N ASN A 115 24.44 6.34 0.48
CA ASN A 115 24.63 7.65 -0.14
C ASN A 115 23.57 8.63 0.38
N LYS A 116 24.05 9.67 1.08
CA LYS A 116 23.23 10.66 1.77
C LYS A 116 22.26 11.37 0.84
N ILE A 117 22.61 11.58 -0.44
CA ILE A 117 21.74 12.27 -1.40
C ILE A 117 20.53 11.40 -1.74
N ALA A 118 20.75 10.15 -2.15
CA ALA A 118 19.66 9.24 -2.52
C ALA A 118 18.75 8.94 -1.33
N ILE A 119 19.32 8.75 -0.13
CA ILE A 119 18.55 8.57 1.10
C ILE A 119 17.72 9.82 1.41
N SER A 120 18.32 11.02 1.31
CA SER A 120 17.61 12.27 1.58
C SER A 120 16.42 12.46 0.64
N ILE A 121 16.58 12.16 -0.65
CA ILE A 121 15.47 12.22 -1.62
C ILE A 121 14.38 11.21 -1.27
N ALA A 122 14.76 9.95 -1.00
CA ALA A 122 13.80 8.90 -0.67
C ALA A 122 13.05 9.18 0.64
N SER A 123 13.75 9.65 1.67
CA SER A 123 13.15 9.99 2.96
C SER A 123 12.25 11.22 2.87
N ALA A 124 12.66 12.25 2.11
CA ALA A 124 11.84 13.43 1.87
C ALA A 124 10.54 13.06 1.11
N ALA A 125 10.64 12.23 0.07
CA ALA A 125 9.47 11.75 -0.67
C ALA A 125 8.51 10.93 0.21
N TRP A 126 9.04 10.10 1.10
CA TRP A 126 8.25 9.34 2.06
C TRP A 126 7.60 10.23 3.13
N LEU A 127 8.30 11.22 3.66
CA LEU A 127 7.76 12.18 4.63
C LEU A 127 6.64 13.03 4.00
N ALA A 128 6.83 13.49 2.76
CA ALA A 128 5.81 14.22 2.02
C ALA A 128 4.55 13.35 1.81
N ASN A 129 4.73 12.09 1.40
CA ASN A 129 3.62 11.14 1.26
C ASN A 129 2.90 10.92 2.58
N THR A 130 3.63 10.64 3.65
CA THR A 130 3.07 10.39 4.98
C THR A 130 2.32 11.62 5.52
N GLY A 131 2.86 12.83 5.32
CA GLY A 131 2.17 14.08 5.66
C GLY A 131 0.86 14.24 4.90
N SER A 132 0.84 13.95 3.60
CA SER A 132 -0.39 13.99 2.80
C SER A 132 -1.43 12.95 3.23
N LEU A 133 -0.97 11.78 3.68
CA LEU A 133 -1.82 10.71 4.21
C LEU A 133 -2.46 11.15 5.54
N ILE A 134 -1.69 11.74 6.44
CA ILE A 134 -2.20 12.29 7.70
C ILE A 134 -3.23 13.38 7.44
N HIS A 135 -2.93 14.31 6.52
CA HIS A 135 -3.88 15.36 6.11
C HIS A 135 -5.21 14.77 5.61
N SER A 136 -5.14 13.67 4.84
CA SER A 136 -6.34 12.99 4.32
C SER A 136 -7.22 12.41 5.42
N ILE A 137 -6.62 11.92 6.52
CA ILE A 137 -7.37 11.43 7.70
C ILE A 137 -8.10 12.59 8.40
N VAL A 138 -7.48 13.77 8.48
CA VAL A 138 -8.06 14.92 9.18
C VAL A 138 -9.22 15.55 8.40
N VAL A 139 -9.11 15.59 7.07
CA VAL A 139 -10.10 16.22 6.18
C VAL A 139 -11.22 15.28 5.77
N VAL A 140 -11.13 13.97 6.09
CA VAL A 140 -12.17 13.01 5.72
C VAL A 140 -13.52 13.40 6.33
N HIS A 141 -14.56 13.40 5.50
CA HIS A 141 -15.92 13.65 5.93
C HIS A 141 -16.85 12.53 5.46
N ALA A 142 -17.53 11.89 6.40
CA ALA A 142 -18.49 10.85 6.11
C ALA A 142 -19.86 11.18 6.71
N LYS A 143 -20.90 10.99 5.89
CA LYS A 143 -22.30 11.21 6.27
C LYS A 143 -23.10 9.96 5.99
N ARG A 144 -24.13 9.75 6.80
CA ARG A 144 -25.11 8.68 6.56
C ARG A 144 -26.07 9.14 5.47
N SER A 145 -26.23 8.34 4.43
CA SER A 145 -27.20 8.57 3.35
C SER A 145 -27.87 7.24 3.02
N GLU A 146 -29.20 7.22 2.92
CA GLU A 146 -29.97 6.05 2.47
C GLU A 146 -29.64 4.73 3.19
N GLY A 147 -29.34 4.81 4.50
CA GLY A 147 -29.09 3.64 5.33
C GLY A 147 -27.62 3.21 5.44
N PHE A 148 -26.71 3.69 4.59
CA PHE A 148 -25.28 3.36 4.61
C PHE A 148 -24.38 4.59 4.88
N CYS A 149 -23.14 4.34 5.31
CA CYS A 149 -22.15 5.39 5.51
C CYS A 149 -21.44 5.70 4.19
N LYS A 150 -21.62 6.93 3.68
CA LYS A 150 -20.99 7.41 2.46
C LYS A 150 -19.88 8.41 2.81
N ILE A 151 -18.70 8.21 2.23
CA ILE A 151 -17.62 9.20 2.24
C ILE A 151 -18.00 10.29 1.24
N THR A 152 -18.01 11.54 1.69
CA THR A 152 -18.34 12.72 0.88
C THR A 152 -17.08 13.53 0.62
N ASN A 153 -17.05 14.29 -0.48
CA ASN A 153 -15.92 15.14 -0.87
C ASN A 153 -14.61 14.35 -1.10
N THR A 154 -14.69 13.20 -1.76
CA THR A 154 -13.51 12.42 -2.19
C THR A 154 -12.57 13.24 -3.09
N SER A 155 -13.03 14.34 -3.68
CA SER A 155 -12.18 15.29 -4.40
C SER A 155 -11.02 15.86 -3.57
N GLU A 156 -11.16 15.95 -2.25
CA GLU A 156 -10.08 16.40 -1.36
C GLU A 156 -8.93 15.37 -1.26
N THR A 157 -9.23 14.08 -1.53
CA THR A 157 -8.21 13.01 -1.55
C THR A 157 -7.38 12.99 -2.84
N LYS A 158 -7.74 13.80 -3.85
CA LYS A 158 -6.97 13.93 -5.12
C LYS A 158 -5.50 14.24 -4.86
N THR A 159 -5.25 15.22 -3.99
CA THR A 159 -3.89 15.67 -3.66
C THR A 159 -3.08 14.53 -3.06
N ASN A 160 -3.66 13.76 -2.14
CA ASN A 160 -2.98 12.62 -1.54
C ASN A 160 -2.66 11.53 -2.56
N ILE A 161 -3.63 11.16 -3.40
CA ILE A 161 -3.44 10.12 -4.41
C ILE A 161 -2.36 10.51 -5.42
N LEU A 162 -2.31 11.79 -5.83
CA LEU A 162 -1.25 12.31 -6.69
C LEU A 162 0.12 12.30 -6.00
N VAL A 163 0.18 12.76 -4.75
CA VAL A 163 1.44 12.76 -3.98
C VAL A 163 1.95 11.33 -3.81
N THR A 164 1.09 10.37 -3.46
CA THR A 164 1.46 8.96 -3.34
C THR A 164 2.01 8.41 -4.66
N PHE A 165 1.32 8.65 -5.78
CA PHE A 165 1.78 8.17 -7.08
C PHE A 165 3.11 8.78 -7.52
N ILE A 166 3.31 10.08 -7.28
CA ILE A 166 4.59 10.75 -7.54
C ILE A 166 5.68 10.15 -6.64
N THR A 167 5.39 9.91 -5.37
CA THR A 167 6.34 9.26 -4.46
C THR A 167 6.70 7.86 -4.95
N ASP A 168 5.74 7.05 -5.39
CA ASP A 168 6.02 5.71 -5.93
C ASP A 168 6.89 5.75 -7.19
N LEU A 169 6.66 6.72 -8.08
CA LEU A 169 7.51 6.97 -9.25
C LEU A 169 8.94 7.37 -8.87
N VAL A 170 9.09 8.26 -7.89
CA VAL A 170 10.41 8.68 -7.39
C VAL A 170 11.15 7.50 -6.76
N LEU A 171 10.48 6.71 -5.92
CA LEU A 171 11.06 5.52 -5.30
C LEU A 171 11.45 4.49 -6.36
N LEU A 172 10.59 4.23 -7.35
CA LEU A 172 10.87 3.34 -8.47
C LEU A 172 12.10 3.82 -9.27
N ALA A 173 12.17 5.12 -9.60
CA ALA A 173 13.31 5.70 -10.31
C ALA A 173 14.62 5.56 -9.52
N LEU A 174 14.59 5.80 -8.20
CA LEU A 174 15.76 5.61 -7.33
C LEU A 174 16.22 4.15 -7.25
N MET A 175 15.28 3.19 -7.22
CA MET A 175 15.62 1.77 -7.27
C MET A 175 16.22 1.38 -8.61
N LEU A 176 15.60 1.78 -9.72
CA LEU A 176 16.07 1.47 -11.07
C LEU A 176 17.46 2.05 -11.33
N THR A 177 17.65 3.33 -11.04
CA THR A 177 18.95 4.00 -11.23
C THR A 177 20.03 3.42 -10.31
N GLY A 178 19.70 3.07 -9.07
CA GLY A 178 20.63 2.38 -8.17
C GLY A 178 21.06 1.02 -8.70
N LEU A 179 20.11 0.26 -9.25
CA LEU A 179 20.36 -1.08 -9.80
C LEU A 179 21.19 -1.03 -11.09
N LEU A 180 20.84 -0.15 -12.04
CA LEU A 180 21.60 0.04 -13.28
C LEU A 180 23.05 0.51 -13.02
N ARG A 181 23.24 1.30 -11.96
CA ARG A 181 24.59 1.75 -11.57
C ARG A 181 25.43 0.60 -11.00
N TRP A 182 24.82 -0.35 -10.29
CA TRP A 182 25.49 -1.55 -9.80
C TRP A 182 25.80 -2.56 -10.91
N GLU A 183 24.89 -2.73 -11.87
CA GLU A 183 25.09 -3.64 -13.02
C GLU A 183 26.38 -3.28 -13.79
N ASN A 184 26.60 -1.98 -13.99
CA ASN A 184 27.81 -1.47 -14.64
C ASN A 184 29.07 -1.59 -13.76
N ALA A 185 28.92 -1.67 -12.43
CA ALA A 185 30.03 -1.66 -11.50
C ALA A 185 30.52 -3.07 -11.10
N HIS A 186 29.67 -4.10 -11.03
CA HIS A 186 30.05 -5.45 -10.60
C HIS A 186 29.20 -6.57 -11.25
N ARG A 187 29.82 -7.38 -12.11
CA ARG A 187 29.29 -8.64 -12.69
C ARG A 187 29.17 -9.82 -11.70
N ARG A 188 29.41 -9.62 -10.40
CA ARG A 188 29.63 -10.71 -9.42
C ARG A 188 28.60 -10.67 -8.29
N GLY A 189 27.53 -11.45 -8.42
CA GLY A 189 26.64 -11.80 -7.30
C GLY A 189 25.20 -12.06 -7.71
N GLY A 190 24.90 -13.26 -8.23
CA GLY A 190 23.55 -13.61 -8.72
C GLY A 190 22.43 -13.50 -7.67
N ILE A 191 22.73 -13.75 -6.39
CA ILE A 191 21.74 -13.69 -5.29
C ILE A 191 21.31 -12.24 -5.01
N TRP A 192 22.25 -11.31 -4.95
CA TRP A 192 21.96 -9.89 -4.71
C TRP A 192 21.21 -9.27 -5.89
N TRP A 193 21.57 -9.65 -7.12
CA TRP A 193 20.83 -9.27 -8.31
C TRP A 193 19.38 -9.75 -8.24
N LEU A 194 19.16 -11.05 -7.97
CA LEU A 194 17.82 -11.64 -7.89
C LEU A 194 16.91 -10.93 -6.88
N LEU A 195 17.44 -10.64 -5.68
CA LEU A 195 16.72 -9.94 -4.61
C LEU A 195 16.26 -8.54 -5.05
N PHE A 196 17.11 -7.81 -5.76
CA PHE A 196 16.78 -6.46 -6.22
C PHE A 196 15.89 -6.46 -7.47
N THR A 197 16.07 -7.41 -8.39
CA THR A 197 15.17 -7.56 -9.55
C THR A 197 13.74 -7.91 -9.12
N GLN A 198 13.59 -8.79 -8.12
CA GLN A 198 12.28 -9.11 -7.55
C GLN A 198 11.64 -7.87 -6.89
N GLY A 199 12.43 -7.10 -6.12
CA GLY A 199 11.97 -5.83 -5.55
C GLY A 199 11.52 -4.82 -6.60
N LEU A 200 12.26 -4.72 -7.71
CA LEU A 200 11.94 -3.82 -8.82
C LEU A 200 10.65 -4.25 -9.54
N ALA A 201 10.48 -5.54 -9.84
CA ALA A 201 9.29 -6.06 -10.50
C ALA A 201 8.01 -5.74 -9.71
N TRP A 202 8.05 -5.88 -8.39
CA TRP A 202 6.93 -5.50 -7.53
C TRP A 202 6.65 -4.00 -7.56
N MET A 203 7.67 -3.16 -7.58
CA MET A 203 7.50 -1.71 -7.61
C MET A 203 6.95 -1.21 -8.95
N ILE A 204 7.33 -1.84 -10.06
CA ILE A 204 6.69 -1.63 -11.36
C ILE A 204 5.21 -1.99 -11.27
N THR A 205 4.89 -3.14 -10.67
CA THR A 205 3.50 -3.58 -10.49
C THR A 205 2.68 -2.59 -9.65
N VAL A 206 3.27 -2.01 -8.60
CA VAL A 206 2.64 -0.96 -7.78
C VAL A 206 2.32 0.28 -8.61
N VAL A 207 3.28 0.78 -9.39
CA VAL A 207 3.07 1.95 -10.25
C VAL A 207 2.01 1.68 -11.32
N LEU A 208 2.01 0.48 -11.92
CA LEU A 208 1.00 0.09 -12.90
C LEU A 208 -0.40 -0.02 -12.28
N ALA A 209 -0.52 -0.52 -11.04
CA ALA A 209 -1.79 -0.57 -10.32
C ALA A 209 -2.26 0.82 -9.84
N GLY A 210 -1.31 1.73 -9.54
CA GLY A 210 -1.59 3.10 -9.12
C GLY A 210 -2.03 4.02 -10.27
N ALA A 211 -1.56 3.78 -11.50
CA ALA A 211 -1.85 4.65 -12.65
C ALA A 211 -3.35 4.75 -13.00
N PRO A 212 -4.15 3.67 -13.04
CA PRO A 212 -5.59 3.79 -13.19
C PRO A 212 -6.22 4.63 -12.08
N THR A 213 -5.82 4.41 -10.83
CA THR A 213 -6.35 5.17 -9.68
C THR A 213 -6.17 6.67 -9.86
N THR A 214 -4.98 7.12 -10.27
CA THR A 214 -4.72 8.56 -10.48
C THR A 214 -5.52 9.12 -11.65
N VAL A 215 -5.65 8.39 -12.76
CA VAL A 215 -6.43 8.82 -13.93
C VAL A 215 -7.91 9.00 -13.57
N PHE A 216 -8.53 8.02 -12.91
CA PHE A 216 -9.96 8.09 -12.56
C PHE A 216 -10.24 9.24 -11.57
N VAL A 217 -9.37 9.42 -10.58
CA VAL A 217 -9.47 10.48 -9.58
C VAL A 217 -9.29 11.88 -10.19
N LEU A 218 -8.40 12.03 -11.18
CA LEU A 218 -8.24 13.28 -11.93
C LEU A 218 -9.47 13.60 -12.78
N LEU A 219 -10.04 12.60 -13.46
CA LEU A 219 -11.26 12.76 -14.26
C LEU A 219 -12.48 13.09 -13.40
N ASN A 220 -12.52 12.61 -12.15
CA ASN A 220 -13.56 12.92 -11.16
C ASN A 220 -14.99 12.71 -11.68
N LEU A 221 -15.23 11.55 -12.27
CA LEU A 221 -16.52 11.18 -12.86
C LEU A 221 -17.61 11.09 -11.77
N ASN A 222 -17.34 10.30 -10.72
CA ASN A 222 -18.16 10.14 -9.53
C ASN A 222 -17.36 9.47 -8.39
N ASP A 223 -17.95 9.41 -7.19
CA ASP A 223 -17.31 8.83 -6.00
C ASP A 223 -16.89 7.35 -6.14
N PRO A 224 -17.74 6.41 -6.62
CA PRO A 224 -17.34 5.00 -6.72
C PRO A 224 -16.23 4.77 -7.75
N MET A 225 -16.22 5.45 -8.89
CA MET A 225 -15.13 5.35 -9.87
C MET A 225 -13.80 5.87 -9.33
N ASN A 226 -13.82 6.94 -8.54
CA ASN A 226 -12.61 7.48 -7.90
C ASN A 226 -11.98 6.47 -6.91
N LEU A 227 -12.80 5.61 -6.29
CA LEU A 227 -12.35 4.63 -5.27
C LEU A 227 -12.03 3.25 -5.86
N MET A 228 -12.52 2.95 -7.07
CA MET A 228 -12.52 1.59 -7.63
C MET A 228 -11.13 0.96 -7.72
N PHE A 229 -10.13 1.72 -8.15
CA PHE A 229 -8.76 1.22 -8.30
C PHE A 229 -7.87 1.43 -7.07
N GLN A 230 -8.33 2.21 -6.09
CA GLN A 230 -7.54 2.52 -4.90
C GLN A 230 -7.29 1.28 -4.03
N VAL A 231 -8.29 0.41 -3.90
CA VAL A 231 -8.16 -0.85 -3.16
C VAL A 231 -7.15 -1.80 -3.82
N PRO A 232 -7.26 -2.13 -5.13
CA PRO A 232 -6.23 -2.96 -5.77
C PRO A 232 -4.83 -2.35 -5.71
N ALA A 233 -4.68 -1.03 -5.85
CA ALA A 233 -3.39 -0.35 -5.73
C ALA A 233 -2.77 -0.53 -4.33
N LEU A 234 -3.56 -0.27 -3.28
CA LEU A 234 -3.12 -0.47 -1.88
C LEU A 234 -2.69 -1.92 -1.64
N ILE A 235 -3.50 -2.89 -2.07
CA ILE A 235 -3.26 -4.31 -1.80
C ILE A 235 -2.03 -4.83 -2.56
N THR A 236 -1.84 -4.38 -3.80
CA THR A 236 -0.63 -4.69 -4.58
C THR A 236 0.63 -4.20 -3.87
N MET A 237 0.59 -2.98 -3.33
CA MET A 237 1.71 -2.39 -2.62
C MET A 237 2.04 -3.10 -1.31
N THR A 238 1.03 -3.47 -0.52
CA THR A 238 1.23 -4.16 0.75
C THR A 238 1.76 -5.57 0.53
N ILE A 239 1.18 -6.33 -0.41
CA ILE A 239 1.64 -7.67 -0.77
C ILE A 239 3.09 -7.61 -1.27
N GLY A 240 3.40 -6.71 -2.21
CA GLY A 240 4.75 -6.58 -2.77
C GLY A 240 5.81 -6.20 -1.72
N ALA A 241 5.48 -5.24 -0.83
CA ALA A 241 6.37 -4.85 0.25
C ALA A 241 6.62 -6.01 1.24
N SER A 242 5.56 -6.74 1.62
CA SER A 242 5.65 -7.88 2.54
C SER A 242 6.40 -9.06 1.93
N ARG A 243 6.04 -9.51 0.72
CA ARG A 243 6.66 -10.66 0.04
C ARG A 243 8.17 -10.51 -0.09
N VAL A 244 8.62 -9.40 -0.66
CA VAL A 244 10.04 -9.20 -0.89
C VAL A 244 10.81 -9.03 0.44
N THR A 245 10.15 -8.54 1.51
CA THR A 245 10.80 -8.44 2.83
C THR A 245 10.92 -9.81 3.50
N ALA A 246 9.92 -10.67 3.33
CA ALA A 246 9.96 -12.05 3.82
C ALA A 246 11.04 -12.86 3.09
N ASP A 247 11.06 -12.80 1.75
CA ASP A 247 12.00 -13.53 0.88
C ASP A 247 13.46 -13.11 1.14
N CYS A 248 13.70 -11.80 1.29
CA CYS A 248 15.04 -11.30 1.63
C CYS A 248 15.55 -11.86 2.97
N ARG A 249 14.64 -12.02 3.95
CA ARG A 249 15.01 -12.50 5.30
C ARG A 249 15.14 -14.01 5.37
N THR A 250 14.37 -14.78 4.60
CA THR A 250 14.57 -16.24 4.50
C THR A 250 15.89 -16.56 3.81
N MET A 251 16.27 -15.85 2.75
CA MET A 251 17.57 -16.03 2.11
C MET A 251 18.74 -15.66 3.04
N SER A 252 18.64 -14.56 3.79
CA SER A 252 19.69 -14.17 4.75
C SER A 252 19.89 -15.20 5.87
N THR A 253 18.83 -15.86 6.33
CA THR A 253 18.92 -16.89 7.37
C THR A 253 19.56 -18.16 6.81
N ALA A 254 19.17 -18.59 5.61
CA ALA A 254 19.80 -19.73 4.93
C ALA A 254 21.31 -19.55 4.77
N THR A 255 21.78 -18.37 4.33
CA THR A 255 23.22 -18.11 4.16
C THR A 255 24.02 -18.15 5.48
N THR A 256 23.37 -17.86 6.61
CA THR A 256 24.05 -17.88 7.93
C THR A 256 24.19 -19.29 8.49
N THR A 257 23.42 -20.27 7.99
CA THR A 257 23.47 -21.67 8.45
C THR A 257 24.56 -22.50 7.74
N TYR A 258 25.13 -21.97 6.65
CA TYR A 258 26.21 -22.62 5.89
C TYR A 258 27.60 -21.99 6.11
N ILE A 259 27.76 -21.23 7.20
CA ILE A 259 29.04 -20.69 7.70
C ILE A 259 29.19 -21.14 9.15
#